data_AF-A0A0G1I631-F1
#
_entry.id   AF-A0A0G1I631-F1
#
_cell.length_a   1.000
_cell.length_b   1.000
_cell.length_c   1.000
_cell.angle_alpha   90.00
_cell.angle_beta   90.00
_cell.angle_gamma   90.00
#
_symmetry.space_group_name_H-M   'P 1'
#
loop_
_entity.id
_entity.type
_entity.pdbx_description
1 polymer ?
#
loop_
_entity_poly.entity_id
_entity_poly.type
_entity_poly.pdbx_seq_one_letter_code
_entity_poly.pdbx_strand_id
1 'polypeptide(L)'
;MHTPTKKQKQILDFITSYINKHGISPTIEEMSKHFKRAVGTIHEHVEECVKKGCIKKNSNSSRGIELYKQFEMIKIPLLGTITAGQPIEAVQEKETIAIAKDRLPHSGSFFALKVTGDSMIEENIADGDYVIVKQQTTAENGQKIVALINDNDATLKKFYRENNNIRLQPANQKFQPIFVKPENFKIQGVVVDIIKNTKFQPNVIFKKEETTATKTKGSYNFEDIKRLLGKPYFETDNCFIYNVDCLSAMKKIEREAIDLTVTSPPYNIGKEYETDKPIQEYIDWCKQWMNEVYGITKQNGSFWLNLGYFEFPQKAKALPITYLLWDKTPFYLIQEVVWNYGAGVAAKKFLSPRNEKFLWYVKNRENYLFNLDNIRDKNVKYPNQKKNGRLRCNPLGKNPSDVWQIQKVTSGKDRSSKERTEHPAQFPEALIDRIILASSNKKEVILDPFLGSGTSAISALKNERKIIGFEISKKYCGIAEQRIIKLLENQKQKKLFS
;
A
#
# COMPACT_ATOMS: atom_id res chain seq x y z
N MET A 1 13.81 -22.96 -4.03
CA MET A 1 12.52 -23.66 -4.18
C MET A 1 12.80 -25.09 -4.64
N HIS A 2 12.11 -26.08 -4.07
CA HIS A 2 12.36 -27.50 -4.40
C HIS A 2 11.60 -27.92 -5.67
N THR A 3 12.32 -28.52 -6.61
CA THR A 3 11.78 -29.00 -7.89
C THR A 3 10.77 -30.15 -7.67
N PRO A 4 9.60 -30.15 -8.34
CA PRO A 4 8.68 -31.27 -8.32
C PRO A 4 9.32 -32.54 -8.91
N THR A 5 9.02 -33.70 -8.34
CA THR A 5 9.41 -34.99 -8.93
C THR A 5 8.59 -35.25 -10.20
N LYS A 6 9.03 -36.19 -11.05
CA LYS A 6 8.32 -36.57 -12.29
C LYS A 6 6.83 -36.91 -12.05
N LYS A 7 6.52 -37.59 -10.94
CA LYS A 7 5.15 -37.93 -10.54
C LYS A 7 4.36 -36.72 -10.04
N GLN A 8 4.98 -35.86 -9.25
CA GLN A 8 4.36 -34.61 -8.78
C GLN A 8 4.01 -33.71 -9.96
N LYS A 9 4.90 -33.62 -10.97
CA LYS A 9 4.63 -32.90 -12.22
C LYS A 9 3.41 -33.46 -12.97
N GLN A 10 3.32 -34.78 -13.14
CA GLN A 10 2.16 -35.42 -13.77
C GLN A 10 0.84 -35.11 -13.05
N ILE A 11 0.86 -35.07 -11.71
CA ILE A 11 -0.31 -34.70 -10.90
C ILE A 11 -0.69 -33.22 -11.10
N LEU A 12 0.30 -32.31 -11.12
CA LEU A 12 0.09 -30.89 -11.40
C LEU A 12 -0.47 -30.64 -12.81
N ASP A 13 0.07 -31.33 -13.81
CA ASP A 13 -0.38 -31.26 -15.20
C ASP A 13 -1.84 -31.74 -15.32
N PHE A 14 -2.19 -32.84 -14.62
CA PHE A 14 -3.57 -33.33 -14.58
C PHE A 14 -4.51 -32.33 -13.91
N ILE A 15 -4.17 -31.80 -12.73
CA ILE A 15 -4.96 -30.77 -12.03
C ILE A 15 -5.21 -29.56 -12.95
N THR A 16 -4.17 -29.11 -13.65
CA THR A 16 -4.25 -28.00 -14.61
C THR A 16 -5.20 -28.30 -15.76
N SER A 17 -5.04 -29.47 -16.40
CA SER A 17 -5.92 -29.89 -17.50
C SER A 17 -7.38 -30.04 -17.06
N TYR A 18 -7.61 -30.54 -15.84
CA TYR A 18 -8.94 -30.76 -15.29
C TYR A 18 -9.66 -29.44 -14.99
N ILE A 19 -8.96 -28.49 -14.36
CA ILE A 19 -9.49 -27.15 -14.10
C ILE A 19 -9.82 -26.44 -15.42
N ASN A 20 -8.93 -26.47 -16.40
CA ASN A 20 -9.16 -25.83 -17.70
C ASN A 20 -10.36 -26.42 -18.44
N LYS A 21 -10.61 -27.72 -18.29
CA LYS A 21 -11.70 -28.42 -18.97
C LYS A 21 -13.04 -28.30 -18.25
N HIS A 22 -13.05 -28.32 -16.92
CA HIS A 22 -14.26 -28.46 -16.11
C HIS A 22 -14.59 -27.22 -15.26
N GLY A 23 -13.71 -26.21 -15.21
CA GLY A 23 -13.89 -24.99 -14.42
C GLY A 23 -13.80 -25.20 -12.90
N ILE A 24 -13.52 -26.43 -12.44
CA ILE A 24 -13.43 -26.81 -11.03
C ILE A 24 -12.20 -27.69 -10.79
N SER A 25 -11.66 -27.68 -9.57
CA SER A 25 -10.53 -28.54 -9.21
C SER A 25 -10.95 -30.00 -9.03
N PRO A 26 -10.09 -30.97 -9.37
CA PRO A 26 -10.38 -32.38 -9.17
C PRO A 26 -10.32 -32.77 -7.68
N THR A 27 -11.13 -33.73 -7.26
CA THR A 27 -11.03 -34.32 -5.91
C THR A 27 -9.88 -35.33 -5.82
N ILE A 28 -9.51 -35.72 -4.59
CA ILE A 28 -8.53 -36.79 -4.37
C ILE A 28 -9.02 -38.12 -4.98
N GLU A 29 -10.32 -38.41 -4.93
CA GLU A 29 -10.90 -39.61 -5.54
C GLU A 29 -10.83 -39.58 -7.07
N GLU A 30 -11.09 -38.42 -7.70
CA GLU A 30 -11.00 -38.27 -9.16
C GLU A 30 -9.57 -38.44 -9.66
N MET A 31 -8.60 -37.88 -8.93
CA MET A 31 -7.17 -38.10 -9.20
C MET A 31 -6.77 -39.56 -8.97
N SER A 32 -7.23 -40.19 -7.89
CA SER A 32 -7.00 -41.61 -7.60
C SER A 32 -7.50 -42.51 -8.73
N LYS A 33 -8.69 -42.23 -9.26
CA LYS A 33 -9.28 -42.97 -10.39
C LYS A 33 -8.49 -42.76 -11.68
N HIS A 34 -8.06 -41.53 -11.97
CA HIS A 34 -7.28 -41.22 -13.17
C HIS A 34 -5.91 -41.90 -13.17
N PHE A 35 -5.17 -41.77 -12.07
CA PHE A 35 -3.83 -42.34 -11.94
C PHE A 35 -3.82 -43.83 -11.58
N LYS A 36 -4.99 -44.43 -11.30
CA LYS A 36 -5.15 -45.81 -10.82
C LYS A 36 -4.26 -46.11 -9.61
N ARG A 37 -4.31 -45.21 -8.62
CA ARG A 37 -3.51 -45.30 -7.37
C ARG A 37 -4.39 -45.13 -6.15
N ALA A 38 -3.96 -45.68 -5.02
CA ALA A 38 -4.68 -45.54 -3.75
C ALA A 38 -4.84 -44.05 -3.37
N VAL A 39 -5.98 -43.72 -2.76
CA VAL A 39 -6.32 -42.37 -2.29
C VAL A 39 -5.23 -41.80 -1.38
N GLY A 40 -4.66 -42.62 -0.48
CA GLY A 40 -3.58 -42.21 0.42
C GLY A 40 -2.31 -41.77 -0.32
N THR A 41 -1.95 -42.42 -1.42
CA THR A 41 -0.76 -42.08 -2.22
C THR A 41 -0.95 -40.76 -2.99
N ILE A 42 -2.14 -40.53 -3.53
CA ILE A 42 -2.47 -39.24 -4.16
C ILE A 42 -2.48 -38.13 -3.12
N HIS A 43 -3.05 -38.39 -1.95
CA HIS A 43 -3.06 -37.44 -0.85
C HIS A 43 -1.64 -37.03 -0.44
N GLU A 44 -0.73 -38.00 -0.30
CA GLU A 44 0.67 -37.75 0.03
C GLU A 44 1.38 -36.87 -1.02
N HIS A 45 1.22 -37.18 -2.30
CA HIS A 45 1.81 -36.37 -3.37
C HIS A 45 1.23 -34.95 -3.43
N VAL A 46 -0.07 -34.79 -3.16
CA VAL A 46 -0.74 -33.48 -3.11
C VAL A 46 -0.22 -32.67 -1.91
N GLU A 47 -0.14 -33.26 -0.72
CA GLU A 47 0.42 -32.60 0.47
C GLU A 47 1.89 -32.18 0.26
N GLU A 48 2.66 -32.99 -0.46
CA GLU A 48 4.03 -32.64 -0.77
C GLU A 48 4.15 -31.52 -1.82
N CYS A 49 3.25 -31.48 -2.80
CA CYS A 49 3.11 -30.33 -3.71
C CYS A 49 2.69 -29.05 -2.95
N VAL A 50 1.86 -29.16 -1.90
CA VAL A 50 1.54 -28.02 -1.01
C VAL A 50 2.77 -27.56 -0.25
N LYS A 51 3.53 -28.48 0.37
CA LYS A 51 4.78 -28.16 1.09
C LYS A 51 5.84 -27.52 0.18
N LYS A 52 5.88 -27.92 -1.09
CA LYS A 52 6.79 -27.35 -2.10
C LYS A 52 6.30 -26.02 -2.71
N GLY A 53 5.11 -25.56 -2.33
CA GLY A 53 4.53 -24.31 -2.83
C GLY A 53 4.03 -24.39 -4.28
N CYS A 54 3.79 -25.59 -4.81
CA CYS A 54 3.30 -25.78 -6.18
C CYS A 54 1.78 -25.62 -6.28
N ILE A 55 1.05 -25.91 -5.20
CA ILE A 55 -0.41 -25.78 -5.09
C ILE A 55 -0.81 -25.30 -3.70
N LYS A 56 -1.98 -24.67 -3.60
CA LYS A 56 -2.64 -24.36 -2.33
C LYS A 56 -3.86 -25.26 -2.19
N LYS A 57 -4.09 -25.81 -1.00
CA LYS A 57 -5.23 -26.70 -0.71
C LYS A 57 -6.04 -26.13 0.45
N ASN A 58 -7.33 -25.88 0.21
CA ASN A 58 -8.28 -25.52 1.25
C ASN A 58 -8.84 -26.79 1.91
N SER A 59 -8.54 -26.99 3.19
CA SER A 59 -8.94 -28.18 3.95
C SER A 59 -10.45 -28.30 4.19
N ASN A 60 -11.22 -27.24 3.95
CA ASN A 60 -12.68 -27.24 4.17
C ASN A 60 -13.49 -27.58 2.91
N SER A 61 -12.85 -27.96 1.80
CA SER A 61 -13.52 -28.31 0.55
C SER A 61 -12.85 -29.52 -0.11
N SER A 62 -13.67 -30.48 -0.57
CA SER A 62 -13.21 -31.61 -1.40
C SER A 62 -12.64 -31.15 -2.74
N ARG A 63 -13.00 -29.94 -3.20
CA ARG A 63 -12.50 -29.27 -4.41
C ARG A 63 -11.73 -27.98 -4.08
N GLY A 64 -10.88 -28.05 -3.06
CA GLY A 64 -10.12 -26.91 -2.56
C GLY A 64 -8.73 -26.69 -3.18
N ILE A 65 -8.39 -27.30 -4.32
CA ILE A 65 -7.04 -27.18 -4.89
C ILE A 65 -6.96 -25.97 -5.83
N GLU A 66 -6.07 -25.03 -5.51
CA GLU A 66 -5.71 -23.85 -6.30
C GLU A 66 -4.27 -23.98 -6.81
N LEU A 67 -4.05 -23.78 -8.12
CA LEU A 67 -2.72 -23.76 -8.71
C LEU A 67 -2.05 -22.40 -8.48
N TYR A 68 -0.78 -22.40 -8.07
CA TYR A 68 0.04 -21.20 -8.16
C TYR A 68 0.40 -20.98 -9.64
N LYS A 69 -0.29 -20.06 -10.33
CA LYS A 69 0.12 -19.65 -11.68
C LYS A 69 1.43 -18.86 -11.57
N GLN A 70 2.56 -19.51 -11.85
CA GLN A 70 3.79 -18.80 -12.19
C GLN A 70 3.65 -18.30 -13.63
N PHE A 71 3.27 -17.03 -13.79
CA PHE A 71 3.37 -16.37 -15.08
C PHE A 71 4.84 -16.01 -15.34
N GLU A 72 5.37 -16.39 -16.50
CA GLU A 72 6.65 -15.84 -16.98
C GLU A 72 6.44 -14.35 -17.25
N MET A 73 7.08 -13.49 -16.46
CA MET A 73 6.94 -12.04 -16.58
C MET A 73 8.03 -11.49 -17.51
N ILE A 74 7.63 -10.75 -18.54
CA ILE A 74 8.53 -10.03 -19.45
C ILE A 74 8.53 -8.55 -19.07
N LYS A 75 9.71 -7.92 -19.01
CA LYS A 75 9.83 -6.47 -18.87
C LYS A 75 9.84 -5.81 -20.24
N ILE A 76 9.00 -4.80 -20.42
CA ILE A 76 8.94 -3.99 -21.63
C ILE A 76 9.24 -2.52 -21.30
N PRO A 77 9.95 -1.77 -22.15
CA PRO A 77 10.28 -0.37 -21.91
C PRO A 77 9.03 0.52 -21.93
N LEU A 78 8.93 1.45 -20.98
CA LEU A 78 7.93 2.53 -20.94
C LEU A 78 8.55 3.78 -21.57
N LEU A 79 8.08 4.15 -22.76
CA LEU A 79 8.70 5.20 -23.58
C LEU A 79 8.09 6.61 -23.34
N GLY A 80 7.41 6.82 -22.21
CA GLY A 80 6.86 8.13 -21.80
C GLY A 80 5.34 8.29 -21.93
N THR A 81 4.86 9.54 -21.93
CA THR A 81 3.46 9.97 -22.06
C THR A 81 3.18 10.58 -23.43
N ILE A 82 2.05 10.29 -24.05
CA ILE A 82 1.67 10.88 -25.35
C ILE A 82 0.76 12.11 -25.15
N THR A 83 1.30 13.33 -25.19
CA THR A 83 0.51 14.57 -25.32
C THR A 83 1.14 15.51 -26.35
N ALA A 84 0.32 16.24 -27.11
CA ALA A 84 0.70 17.03 -28.27
C ALA A 84 1.82 18.08 -28.01
N GLY A 85 2.72 18.23 -28.99
CA GLY A 85 3.36 19.51 -29.26
C GLY A 85 4.85 19.70 -28.97
N GLN A 86 5.60 18.74 -28.40
CA GLN A 86 7.07 18.88 -28.29
C GLN A 86 7.83 17.55 -28.42
N PRO A 87 9.06 17.57 -28.97
CA PRO A 87 9.87 16.37 -29.20
C PRO A 87 10.17 15.61 -27.91
N ILE A 88 10.20 14.27 -27.98
CA ILE A 88 10.72 13.42 -26.92
C ILE A 88 12.25 13.52 -26.97
N GLU A 89 12.81 14.53 -26.31
CA GLU A 89 14.23 14.54 -26.00
C GLU A 89 14.54 13.46 -24.96
N ALA A 90 15.48 12.60 -25.33
CA ALA A 90 15.94 11.46 -24.54
C ALA A 90 16.58 11.91 -23.23
N VAL A 91 15.82 11.80 -22.13
CA VAL A 91 16.39 11.71 -20.78
C VAL A 91 16.37 10.23 -20.39
N GLN A 92 17.57 9.65 -20.27
CA GLN A 92 17.80 8.23 -19.96
C GLN A 92 17.39 7.88 -18.52
N GLU A 93 16.11 7.61 -18.31
CA GLU A 93 15.67 6.64 -17.30
C GLU A 93 14.73 5.66 -18.00
N LYS A 94 15.23 4.45 -18.31
CA LYS A 94 14.43 3.40 -18.97
C LYS A 94 13.47 2.78 -17.95
N GLU A 95 12.36 3.45 -17.67
CA GLU A 95 11.25 2.83 -16.93
C GLU A 95 10.77 1.57 -17.68
N THR A 96 10.39 0.51 -16.97
CA THR A 96 9.87 -0.73 -17.58
C THR A 96 8.60 -1.19 -16.87
N ILE A 97 7.71 -1.85 -17.62
CA ILE A 97 6.52 -2.50 -17.10
C ILE A 97 6.72 -4.01 -17.19
N ALA A 98 6.42 -4.74 -16.11
CA ALA A 98 6.41 -6.20 -16.14
C ALA A 98 5.00 -6.71 -16.52
N ILE A 99 4.91 -7.49 -17.60
CA ILE A 99 3.67 -8.08 -18.11
C ILE A 99 3.83 -9.60 -18.27
N ALA A 100 2.78 -10.35 -18.01
CA ALA A 100 2.76 -11.79 -18.24
C ALA A 100 2.92 -12.10 -19.74
N LYS A 101 3.83 -13.02 -20.09
CA LYS A 101 4.18 -13.37 -21.47
C LYS A 101 3.00 -13.84 -22.31
N ASP A 102 2.00 -14.47 -21.70
CA ASP A 102 0.78 -14.95 -22.36
C ASP A 102 -0.18 -13.82 -22.78
N ARG A 103 0.01 -12.60 -22.27
CA ARG A 103 -0.69 -11.40 -22.74
C ARG A 103 -0.03 -10.77 -23.97
N LEU A 104 1.17 -11.22 -24.35
CA LEU A 104 1.90 -10.71 -25.50
C LEU A 104 1.86 -11.71 -26.66
N PRO A 105 1.88 -11.24 -27.92
CA PRO A 105 2.20 -12.09 -29.06
C PRO A 105 3.54 -12.82 -28.86
N HIS A 106 3.65 -14.04 -29.39
CA HIS A 106 4.80 -14.94 -29.22
C HIS A 106 6.13 -14.36 -29.72
N SER A 107 6.10 -13.36 -30.61
CA SER A 107 7.28 -12.70 -31.16
C SER A 107 7.03 -11.22 -31.45
N GLY A 108 8.11 -10.44 -31.36
CA GLY A 108 8.12 -9.00 -31.61
C GLY A 108 8.79 -8.24 -30.48
N SER A 109 9.19 -7.00 -30.78
CA SER A 109 9.59 -6.04 -29.76
C SER A 109 8.36 -5.28 -29.28
N PHE A 110 8.26 -5.06 -27.96
CA PHE A 110 7.12 -4.39 -27.35
C PHE A 110 7.59 -3.20 -26.53
N PHE A 111 6.74 -2.19 -26.43
CA PHE A 111 6.93 -1.06 -25.53
C PHE A 111 5.59 -0.60 -24.97
N ALA A 112 5.62 0.08 -23.84
CA ALA A 112 4.45 0.66 -23.21
C ALA A 112 4.47 2.19 -23.33
N LEU A 113 3.28 2.78 -23.36
CA LEU A 113 3.08 4.22 -23.32
C LEU A 113 1.94 4.54 -22.38
N LYS A 114 2.10 5.60 -21.57
CA LYS A 114 1.01 6.12 -20.75
C LYS A 114 0.11 7.02 -21.61
N VAL A 115 -1.19 6.76 -21.56
CA VAL A 115 -2.21 7.51 -22.29
C VAL A 115 -2.57 8.78 -21.52
N THR A 116 -2.72 9.86 -22.27
CA THR A 116 -3.15 11.17 -21.79
C THR A 116 -4.27 11.71 -22.69
N GLY A 117 -5.37 12.14 -22.09
CA GLY A 117 -6.61 12.54 -22.77
C GLY A 117 -7.60 11.39 -23.02
N ASP A 118 -8.77 11.74 -23.55
CA ASP A 118 -9.95 10.86 -23.69
C ASP A 118 -10.31 10.50 -25.14
N SER A 119 -9.45 10.83 -26.12
CA SER A 119 -9.73 10.66 -27.56
C SER A 119 -9.98 9.22 -28.02
N MET A 120 -9.74 8.22 -27.16
CA MET A 120 -9.90 6.79 -27.44
C MET A 120 -10.83 6.09 -26.44
N ILE A 121 -11.66 6.83 -25.71
CA ILE A 121 -12.50 6.31 -24.62
C ILE A 121 -13.49 5.23 -25.08
N GLU A 122 -14.03 5.33 -26.30
CA GLU A 122 -14.96 4.36 -26.89
C GLU A 122 -14.26 3.05 -27.26
N GLU A 123 -12.93 3.06 -27.39
CA GLU A 123 -12.10 1.86 -27.52
C GLU A 123 -11.65 1.29 -26.16
N ASN A 124 -12.31 1.73 -25.09
CA ASN A 124 -11.96 1.38 -23.72
C ASN A 124 -10.49 1.72 -23.42
N ILE A 125 -10.04 2.91 -23.81
CA ILE A 125 -8.73 3.47 -23.46
C ILE A 125 -8.97 4.83 -22.81
N ALA A 126 -8.79 4.91 -21.50
CA ALA A 126 -9.03 6.12 -20.72
C ALA A 126 -7.72 6.86 -20.39
N ASP A 127 -7.85 8.12 -19.99
CA ASP A 127 -6.75 8.91 -19.46
C ASP A 127 -6.05 8.17 -18.30
N GLY A 128 -4.72 8.08 -18.38
CA GLY A 128 -3.89 7.38 -17.40
C GLY A 128 -3.71 5.88 -17.61
N ASP A 129 -4.46 5.23 -18.52
CA ASP A 129 -4.22 3.83 -18.92
C ASP A 129 -2.82 3.67 -19.57
N TYR A 130 -2.28 2.46 -19.58
CA TYR A 130 -1.08 2.13 -20.36
C TYR A 130 -1.45 1.26 -21.54
N VAL A 131 -0.97 1.62 -22.74
CA VAL A 131 -1.10 0.78 -23.93
C VAL A 131 0.19 0.01 -24.15
N ILE A 132 0.05 -1.28 -24.47
CA ILE A 132 1.17 -2.12 -24.89
C ILE A 132 1.19 -2.16 -26.41
N VAL A 133 2.33 -1.81 -26.98
CA VAL A 133 2.50 -1.59 -28.41
C VAL A 133 3.53 -2.57 -28.93
N LYS A 134 3.17 -3.34 -29.97
CA LYS A 134 4.12 -4.11 -30.76
C LYS A 134 4.77 -3.18 -31.76
N GLN A 135 6.10 -3.06 -31.70
CA GLN A 135 6.87 -2.22 -32.60
C GLN A 135 6.82 -2.79 -34.02
N GLN A 136 6.27 -2.01 -34.94
CA GLN A 136 6.13 -2.35 -36.35
C GLN A 136 5.81 -1.09 -37.15
N THR A 137 6.15 -1.09 -38.45
CA THR A 137 5.98 0.06 -39.35
C THR A 137 4.74 -0.03 -40.24
N THR A 138 3.96 -1.10 -40.11
CA THR A 138 2.74 -1.35 -40.89
C THR A 138 1.55 -1.62 -39.97
N ALA A 139 0.35 -1.31 -40.43
CA ALA A 139 -0.90 -1.64 -39.75
C ALA A 139 -2.01 -1.83 -40.79
N GLU A 140 -3.03 -2.61 -40.42
CA GLU A 140 -4.25 -2.80 -41.20
C GLU A 140 -5.30 -1.74 -40.85
N ASN A 141 -6.22 -1.48 -41.77
CA ASN A 141 -7.32 -0.54 -41.55
C ASN A 141 -8.16 -0.97 -40.34
N GLY A 142 -8.44 -0.01 -39.46
CA GLY A 142 -9.17 -0.22 -38.21
C GLY A 142 -8.30 -0.56 -37.00
N GLN A 143 -7.01 -0.89 -37.18
CA GLN A 143 -6.11 -1.17 -36.06
C GLN A 143 -5.79 0.09 -35.26
N LYS A 144 -5.63 -0.08 -33.94
CA LYS A 144 -5.17 0.96 -33.03
C LYS A 144 -3.66 1.08 -33.13
N ILE A 145 -3.16 2.26 -33.49
CA ILE A 145 -1.74 2.48 -33.71
C ILE A 145 -1.21 3.62 -32.87
N VAL A 146 0.08 3.57 -32.57
CA VAL A 146 0.86 4.75 -32.21
C VAL A 146 1.56 5.24 -33.46
N ALA A 147 1.32 6.49 -33.80
CA ALA A 147 1.88 7.15 -34.97
C ALA A 147 2.64 8.41 -34.58
N LEU A 148 3.63 8.76 -35.39
CA LEU A 148 4.35 10.03 -35.35
C LEU A 148 3.92 10.85 -36.58
N ILE A 149 3.48 12.08 -36.34
CA ILE A 149 3.11 13.06 -37.37
C ILE A 149 4.17 14.16 -37.40
N ASN A 150 4.62 14.56 -38.59
CA ASN A 150 5.63 15.62 -38.79
C ASN A 150 6.90 15.42 -37.93
N ASP A 151 7.29 14.16 -37.72
CA ASP A 151 8.45 13.73 -36.92
C ASP A 151 8.48 14.15 -35.43
N ASN A 152 7.46 14.87 -34.93
CA ASN A 152 7.45 15.39 -33.55
C ASN A 152 6.18 15.06 -32.76
N ASP A 153 5.04 14.80 -33.40
CA ASP A 153 3.77 14.61 -32.69
C ASP A 153 3.36 13.13 -32.63
N ALA A 154 3.58 12.50 -31.47
CA ALA A 154 3.07 11.16 -31.20
C ALA A 154 1.55 11.19 -30.97
N THR A 155 0.80 10.25 -31.54
CA THR A 155 -0.65 10.13 -31.35
C THR A 155 -1.12 8.68 -31.33
N LEU A 156 -2.17 8.41 -30.57
CA LEU A 156 -2.87 7.13 -30.50
C LEU A 156 -4.24 7.26 -31.17
N LYS A 157 -4.47 6.54 -32.27
CA LYS A 157 -5.70 6.59 -33.09
C LYS A 157 -5.95 5.26 -33.80
N LYS A 158 -7.14 5.08 -34.37
CA LYS A 158 -7.38 4.03 -35.38
C LYS A 158 -6.83 4.46 -36.73
N PHE A 159 -6.11 3.56 -37.39
CA PHE A 159 -5.50 3.79 -38.69
C PHE A 159 -6.45 3.44 -39.82
N TYR A 160 -6.54 4.31 -40.83
CA TYR A 160 -7.15 4.00 -42.12
C TYR A 160 -6.32 4.58 -43.26
N ARG A 161 -5.89 3.72 -44.17
CA ARG A 161 -5.26 4.10 -45.43
C ARG A 161 -6.34 4.31 -46.48
N GLU A 162 -6.41 5.52 -47.00
CA GLU A 162 -7.29 5.94 -48.09
C GLU A 162 -6.42 6.39 -49.28
N ASN A 163 -6.95 6.41 -50.51
CA ASN A 163 -6.14 6.48 -51.74
C ASN A 163 -4.99 7.50 -51.71
N ASN A 164 -5.26 8.74 -51.27
CA ASN A 164 -4.28 9.83 -51.25
C ASN A 164 -3.87 10.29 -49.84
N ASN A 165 -4.50 9.80 -48.77
CA ASN A 165 -4.30 10.31 -47.41
C ASN A 165 -4.40 9.18 -46.38
N ILE A 166 -3.87 9.47 -45.19
CA ILE A 166 -3.99 8.61 -44.02
C ILE A 166 -4.97 9.28 -43.06
N ARG A 167 -6.05 8.58 -42.71
CA ARG A 167 -7.01 9.03 -41.72
C ARG A 167 -6.70 8.39 -40.38
N LEU A 168 -6.49 9.24 -39.37
CA LEU A 168 -6.32 8.88 -37.98
C LEU A 168 -7.61 9.19 -37.23
N GLN A 169 -8.37 8.14 -36.98
CA GLN A 169 -9.71 8.23 -36.43
C GLN A 169 -9.66 8.13 -34.89
N PRO A 170 -10.12 9.16 -34.16
CA PRO A 170 -10.37 9.04 -32.72
C PRO A 170 -11.56 8.11 -32.47
N ALA A 171 -11.54 7.47 -31.30
CA ALA A 171 -12.67 6.71 -30.78
C ALA A 171 -13.30 7.48 -29.61
N ASN A 172 -13.79 8.67 -29.96
CA ASN A 172 -14.53 9.58 -29.10
C ASN A 172 -15.25 10.58 -30.01
N GLN A 173 -16.58 10.63 -29.96
CA GLN A 173 -17.42 11.51 -30.77
C GLN A 173 -17.08 13.01 -30.67
N LYS A 174 -16.40 13.45 -29.61
CA LYS A 174 -15.99 14.86 -29.43
C LYS A 174 -14.82 15.29 -30.30
N PHE A 175 -14.12 14.35 -30.95
CA PHE A 175 -12.90 14.63 -31.70
C PHE A 175 -13.11 14.35 -33.19
N GLN A 176 -12.60 15.23 -34.04
CA GLN A 176 -12.64 15.07 -35.49
C GLN A 176 -11.50 14.17 -35.99
N PRO A 177 -11.69 13.42 -37.10
CA PRO A 177 -10.62 12.67 -37.73
C PRO A 177 -9.47 13.57 -38.19
N ILE A 178 -8.23 13.09 -38.06
CA ILE A 178 -7.05 13.80 -38.54
C ILE A 178 -6.63 13.17 -39.87
N PHE A 179 -6.44 13.99 -40.91
CA PHE A 179 -5.96 13.55 -42.21
C PHE A 179 -4.52 14.02 -42.41
N VAL A 180 -3.62 13.08 -42.71
CA VAL A 180 -2.21 13.37 -42.94
C VAL A 180 -1.75 12.75 -44.25
N LYS A 181 -0.82 13.42 -44.94
CA LYS A 181 -0.19 12.87 -46.13
C LYS A 181 0.79 11.76 -45.75
N PRO A 182 0.96 10.71 -46.59
CA PRO A 182 1.85 9.60 -46.29
C PRO A 182 3.29 9.99 -45.94
N GLU A 183 3.82 11.06 -46.57
CA GLU A 183 5.18 11.56 -46.32
C GLU A 183 5.40 12.09 -44.90
N ASN A 184 4.34 12.56 -44.23
CA ASN A 184 4.40 13.19 -42.92
C ASN A 184 3.99 12.25 -41.78
N PHE A 185 3.90 10.94 -42.06
CA PHE A 185 3.32 9.96 -41.16
C PHE A 185 4.20 8.73 -41.03
N LYS A 186 4.47 8.33 -39.78
CA LYS A 186 5.22 7.12 -39.46
C LYS A 186 4.50 6.31 -38.39
N ILE A 187 4.28 5.02 -38.65
CA ILE A 187 3.76 4.09 -37.64
C ILE A 187 4.91 3.67 -36.73
N GLN A 188 4.73 3.85 -35.42
CA GLN A 188 5.66 3.38 -34.39
C GLN A 188 5.30 1.97 -33.91
N GLY A 189 4.01 1.63 -33.93
CA GLY A 189 3.55 0.27 -33.67
C GLY A 189 2.04 0.13 -33.55
N VAL A 190 1.60 -1.10 -33.34
CA VAL A 190 0.18 -1.48 -33.17
C VAL A 190 -0.09 -1.84 -31.72
N VAL A 191 -1.19 -1.34 -31.17
CA VAL A 191 -1.63 -1.64 -29.79
C VAL A 191 -2.11 -3.09 -29.72
N VAL A 192 -1.50 -3.88 -28.84
CA VAL A 192 -1.80 -5.30 -28.63
C VAL A 192 -2.52 -5.58 -27.31
N ASP A 193 -2.35 -4.72 -26.30
CA ASP A 193 -3.00 -4.89 -25.00
C ASP A 193 -3.15 -3.53 -24.29
N ILE A 194 -4.04 -3.47 -23.30
CA ILE A 194 -4.32 -2.29 -22.48
C ILE A 194 -4.22 -2.69 -21.00
N ILE A 195 -3.37 -1.99 -20.27
CA ILE A 195 -3.30 -2.08 -18.82
C ILE A 195 -4.11 -0.92 -18.24
N LYS A 196 -5.22 -1.28 -17.60
CA LYS A 196 -6.10 -0.30 -16.95
C LYS A 196 -5.41 0.35 -15.77
N ASN A 197 -5.59 1.66 -15.63
CA ASN A 197 -5.23 2.40 -14.42
C ASN A 197 -6.22 2.15 -13.26
N THR A 198 -6.80 0.95 -13.18
CA THR A 198 -7.65 0.51 -12.09
C THR A 198 -6.82 -0.31 -11.12
N LYS A 199 -6.96 0.00 -9.84
CA LYS A 199 -6.08 -0.39 -8.72
C LYS A 199 -6.06 -1.88 -8.35
N PHE A 200 -6.37 -2.77 -9.29
CA PHE A 200 -6.32 -4.21 -9.05
C PHE A 200 -5.96 -4.94 -10.35
N GLN A 201 -4.67 -5.20 -10.57
CA GLN A 201 -4.21 -6.28 -11.43
C GLN A 201 -3.08 -7.05 -10.70
N PRO A 202 -3.29 -8.29 -10.25
CA PRO A 202 -2.28 -9.08 -9.53
C PRO A 202 -1.06 -9.46 -10.39
N ASN A 203 -1.07 -9.14 -11.69
CA ASN A 203 -0.06 -9.55 -12.66
C ASN A 203 0.70 -8.37 -13.29
N VAL A 204 0.65 -7.17 -12.73
CA VAL A 204 1.45 -6.02 -13.21
C VAL A 204 2.23 -5.46 -12.04
N ILE A 205 3.55 -5.65 -12.06
CA ILE A 205 4.47 -5.07 -11.07
C ILE A 205 5.27 -4.00 -11.79
N PHE A 206 5.03 -2.74 -11.45
CA PHE A 206 5.92 -1.65 -11.83
C PHE A 206 7.21 -1.80 -11.01
N LYS A 207 8.32 -2.18 -11.66
CA LYS A 207 9.63 -2.17 -11.03
C LYS A 207 10.47 -1.11 -11.73
N LYS A 208 10.92 -0.09 -10.99
CA LYS A 208 12.14 0.64 -11.36
C LYS A 208 13.28 -0.39 -11.35
N GLU A 209 14.07 -0.47 -12.41
CA GLU A 209 15.27 -1.30 -12.38
C GLU A 209 16.25 -0.71 -11.36
N GLU A 210 16.70 -1.58 -10.45
CA GLU A 210 17.82 -1.31 -9.58
C GLU A 210 19.02 -0.96 -10.45
N THR A 211 19.50 0.25 -10.29
CA THR A 211 20.76 0.69 -10.87
C THR A 211 21.87 -0.22 -10.36
N THR A 212 22.59 -0.78 -11.33
CA THR A 212 23.92 -1.36 -11.16
C THR A 212 24.73 -0.57 -10.13
N ALA A 213 25.03 -1.23 -9.02
CA ALA A 213 26.07 -0.89 -8.05
C ALA A 213 26.35 0.61 -7.89
N THR A 214 25.33 1.40 -7.55
CA THR A 214 25.64 2.52 -6.65
C THR A 214 26.02 1.87 -5.33
N LYS A 215 27.24 2.11 -4.85
CA LYS A 215 27.65 1.81 -3.47
C LYS A 215 26.43 2.08 -2.58
N THR A 216 25.87 1.04 -1.95
CA THR A 216 24.66 1.12 -1.13
C THR A 216 24.84 2.25 -0.14
N LYS A 217 24.28 3.40 -0.48
CA LYS A 217 24.17 4.53 0.41
C LYS A 217 23.12 4.04 1.41
N GLY A 218 23.59 3.50 2.54
CA GLY A 218 22.76 2.85 3.55
C GLY A 218 21.58 3.73 3.98
N SER A 219 20.59 3.11 4.65
CA SER A 219 19.46 3.83 5.23
C SER A 219 19.95 4.99 6.10
N TYR A 220 19.29 6.14 6.04
CA TYR A 220 19.64 7.24 6.94
C TYR A 220 19.43 6.79 8.38
N ASN A 221 20.42 7.07 9.23
CA ASN A 221 20.26 6.89 10.66
C ASN A 221 19.57 8.13 11.27
N PHE A 222 19.26 8.05 12.56
CA PHE A 222 18.56 9.11 13.27
C PHE A 222 19.23 10.49 13.18
N GLU A 223 20.56 10.55 13.29
CA GLU A 223 21.33 11.80 13.22
C GLU A 223 21.47 12.34 11.80
N ASP A 224 21.47 11.46 10.79
CA ASP A 224 21.46 11.90 9.39
C ASP A 224 20.19 12.69 9.07
N ILE A 225 19.04 12.25 9.60
CA ILE A 225 17.78 12.97 9.42
C ILE A 225 17.86 14.36 10.07
N LYS A 226 18.47 14.47 11.26
CA LYS A 226 18.70 15.78 11.89
C LYS A 226 19.57 16.70 11.04
N ARG A 227 20.68 16.17 10.49
CA ARG A 227 21.55 16.94 9.60
C ARG A 227 20.83 17.40 8.32
N LEU A 228 19.95 16.58 7.75
CA LEU A 228 19.17 16.92 6.56
C LEU A 228 18.08 17.97 6.82
N LEU A 229 17.35 17.82 7.92
CA LEU A 229 16.22 18.69 8.24
C LEU A 229 16.64 19.99 8.95
N GLY A 230 17.86 20.02 9.49
CA GLY A 230 18.38 21.14 10.26
C GLY A 230 18.00 21.06 11.74
N LYS A 231 18.03 22.21 12.41
CA LYS A 231 17.81 22.30 13.86
C LYS A 231 16.34 21.97 14.22
N PRO A 232 16.09 20.96 15.08
CA PRO A 232 14.74 20.70 15.60
C PRO A 232 14.21 21.87 16.43
N TYR A 233 12.88 21.97 16.54
CA TYR A 233 12.23 22.82 17.55
C TYR A 233 12.60 22.36 18.97
N PHE A 234 12.56 21.04 19.19
CA PHE A 234 12.94 20.40 20.45
C PHE A 234 13.74 19.13 20.15
N GLU A 235 14.79 18.87 20.93
CA GLU A 235 15.66 17.72 20.74
C GLU A 235 16.09 17.04 22.06
N THR A 236 16.24 15.73 21.96
CA THR A 236 16.86 14.84 22.95
C THR A 236 17.59 13.73 22.20
N ASP A 237 18.35 12.89 22.89
CA ASP A 237 19.08 11.76 22.29
C ASP A 237 18.21 10.80 21.44
N ASN A 238 16.90 10.72 21.73
CA ASN A 238 15.98 9.79 21.07
C ASN A 238 14.70 10.46 20.54
N CYS A 239 14.62 11.79 20.52
CA CYS A 239 13.44 12.48 20.01
C CYS A 239 13.80 13.81 19.35
N PHE A 240 13.32 14.00 18.12
CA PHE A 240 13.34 15.29 17.42
C PHE A 240 11.93 15.72 17.08
N ILE A 241 11.56 16.95 17.46
CA ILE A 241 10.32 17.59 17.06
C ILE A 241 10.67 18.76 16.16
N TYR A 242 10.05 18.84 14.98
CA TYR A 242 10.18 19.97 14.08
C TYR A 242 8.86 20.73 13.97
N ASN A 243 8.94 22.05 14.14
CA ASN A 243 7.79 22.91 13.91
C ASN A 243 7.70 23.29 12.42
N VAL A 244 7.23 22.37 11.59
CA VAL A 244 7.25 22.47 10.12
C VAL A 244 6.07 21.71 9.52
N ASP A 245 5.73 22.05 8.28
CA ASP A 245 4.84 21.21 7.46
C ASP A 245 5.51 19.87 7.13
N CYS A 246 4.78 18.77 7.34
CA CYS A 246 5.32 17.42 7.20
C CYS A 246 5.75 17.08 5.77
N LEU A 247 5.02 17.54 4.74
CA LEU A 247 5.38 17.30 3.34
C LEU A 247 6.71 17.98 3.00
N SER A 248 6.88 19.22 3.44
CA SER A 248 8.11 19.99 3.23
C SER A 248 9.34 19.32 3.86
N ALA A 249 9.17 18.66 5.01
CA ALA A 249 10.23 17.96 5.72
C ALA A 249 10.52 16.60 5.09
N MET A 250 9.50 15.76 4.85
CA MET A 250 9.68 14.41 4.32
C MET A 250 10.30 14.41 2.92
N LYS A 251 9.98 15.39 2.06
CA LYS A 251 10.58 15.53 0.72
C LYS A 251 12.10 15.69 0.73
N LYS A 252 12.70 16.11 1.84
CA LYS A 252 14.16 16.24 2.00
C LYS A 252 14.83 14.91 2.34
N ILE A 253 14.06 13.90 2.74
CA ILE A 253 14.56 12.59 3.14
C ILE A 253 14.55 11.68 1.90
N GLU A 254 15.66 11.70 1.15
CA GLU A 254 15.75 11.01 -0.15
C GLU A 254 15.96 9.49 -0.06
N ARG A 255 16.08 8.92 1.15
CA ARG A 255 16.34 7.49 1.37
C ARG A 255 15.49 6.94 2.50
N GLU A 256 15.36 5.62 2.50
CA GLU A 256 14.70 4.90 3.58
C GLU A 256 15.38 5.19 4.93
N ALA A 257 14.57 5.45 5.95
CA ALA A 257 15.03 5.87 7.26
C ALA A 257 14.10 5.43 8.38
N ILE A 258 12.80 5.27 8.09
CA ILE A 258 11.75 5.08 9.09
C ILE A 258 11.34 3.61 9.20
N ASP A 259 11.31 3.07 10.41
CA ASP A 259 10.88 1.69 10.68
C ASP A 259 9.36 1.58 10.85
N LEU A 260 8.76 2.56 11.52
CA LEU A 260 7.32 2.60 11.76
C LEU A 260 6.80 4.04 11.69
N THR A 261 5.75 4.26 10.90
CA THR A 261 4.94 5.48 10.98
C THR A 261 3.63 5.17 11.69
N VAL A 262 3.28 5.94 12.72
CA VAL A 262 1.98 5.87 13.38
C VAL A 262 1.44 7.28 13.56
N THR A 263 0.25 7.54 13.04
CA THR A 263 -0.28 8.91 13.02
C THR A 263 -1.80 8.95 12.89
N SER A 264 -2.34 10.16 13.08
CA SER A 264 -3.71 10.54 12.81
C SER A 264 -3.70 11.91 12.14
N PRO A 265 -4.00 12.02 10.84
CA PRO A 265 -4.09 13.31 10.19
C PRO A 265 -5.30 14.09 10.71
N PRO A 266 -5.35 15.41 10.48
CA PRO A 266 -6.60 16.16 10.46
C PRO A 266 -7.64 15.48 9.55
N TYR A 267 -8.91 15.47 9.96
CA TYR A 267 -10.01 14.74 9.33
C TYR A 267 -10.91 15.60 8.46
N ASN A 268 -10.64 16.91 8.34
CA ASN A 268 -11.47 17.83 7.55
C ASN A 268 -12.91 17.90 8.08
N ILE A 269 -13.05 18.03 9.40
CA ILE A 269 -14.31 18.07 10.16
C ILE A 269 -14.48 19.38 10.95
N GLY A 270 -13.80 20.45 10.50
CA GLY A 270 -13.91 21.80 11.06
C GLY A 270 -13.29 21.95 12.46
N LYS A 271 -12.21 21.22 12.77
CA LYS A 271 -11.46 21.48 14.01
C LYS A 271 -10.69 22.81 13.94
N GLU A 272 -10.34 23.36 15.09
CA GLU A 272 -9.63 24.66 15.20
C GLU A 272 -8.29 24.72 14.45
N TYR A 273 -7.70 23.57 14.13
CA TYR A 273 -6.44 23.42 13.38
C TYR A 273 -6.65 22.97 11.93
N GLU A 274 -7.89 22.87 11.45
CA GLU A 274 -8.24 22.43 10.11
C GLU A 274 -8.66 23.61 9.23
N THR A 275 -8.43 23.46 7.92
CA THR A 275 -9.06 24.31 6.90
C THR A 275 -10.05 23.43 6.14
N ASP A 276 -11.30 23.86 6.02
CA ASP A 276 -12.32 23.10 5.30
C ASP A 276 -11.93 22.98 3.82
N LYS A 277 -11.67 21.76 3.38
CA LYS A 277 -11.33 21.41 2.00
C LYS A 277 -12.47 20.65 1.32
N PRO A 278 -12.66 20.81 0.01
CA PRO A 278 -13.40 19.85 -0.78
C PRO A 278 -12.86 18.42 -0.56
N ILE A 279 -13.74 17.43 -0.50
CA ILE A 279 -13.37 16.04 -0.16
C ILE A 279 -12.30 15.48 -1.11
N GLN A 280 -12.37 15.84 -2.39
CA GLN A 280 -11.37 15.40 -3.36
C GLN A 280 -9.98 15.99 -3.06
N GLU A 281 -9.92 17.29 -2.71
CA GLU A 281 -8.67 17.94 -2.30
C GLU A 281 -8.12 17.34 -0.99
N TYR A 282 -9.00 16.97 -0.05
CA TYR A 282 -8.59 16.25 1.16
C TYR A 282 -7.96 14.89 0.83
N ILE A 283 -8.60 14.11 -0.03
CA ILE A 283 -8.08 12.81 -0.48
C ILE A 283 -6.74 12.98 -1.20
N ASP A 284 -6.60 13.98 -2.06
CA ASP A 284 -5.38 14.23 -2.83
C ASP A 284 -4.25 14.76 -1.95
N TRP A 285 -4.56 15.58 -0.94
CA TRP A 285 -3.61 15.95 0.10
C TRP A 285 -3.16 14.74 0.91
N CYS A 286 -4.08 13.84 1.29
CA CYS A 286 -3.75 12.59 1.98
C CYS A 286 -2.80 11.70 1.17
N LYS A 287 -3.10 11.50 -0.12
CA LYS A 287 -2.22 10.75 -1.03
C LYS A 287 -0.80 11.29 -1.03
N GLN A 288 -0.63 12.60 -1.07
CA GLN A 288 0.70 13.21 -1.14
C GLN A 288 1.56 12.81 0.06
N TRP A 289 1.09 13.04 1.29
CA TRP A 289 1.91 12.75 2.47
C TRP A 289 2.02 11.25 2.73
N MET A 290 1.01 10.44 2.38
CA MET A 290 1.10 8.98 2.46
C MET A 290 2.15 8.41 1.49
N ASN A 291 2.33 9.03 0.31
CA ASN A 291 3.38 8.65 -0.64
C ASN A 291 4.77 9.02 -0.14
N GLU A 292 4.93 10.19 0.49
CA GLU A 292 6.19 10.56 1.14
C GLU A 292 6.55 9.58 2.26
N VAL A 293 5.57 9.22 3.11
CA VAL A 293 5.74 8.18 4.14
C VAL A 293 6.18 6.85 3.51
N TYR A 294 5.57 6.43 2.39
CA TYR A 294 5.99 5.23 1.68
C TYR A 294 7.44 5.29 1.19
N GLY A 295 7.85 6.43 0.62
CA GLY A 295 9.21 6.64 0.12
C GLY A 295 10.28 6.47 1.20
N ILE A 296 10.04 7.03 2.39
CA ILE A 296 11.02 7.07 3.49
C ILE A 296 10.93 5.87 4.44
N THR A 297 9.89 5.04 4.34
CA THR A 297 9.75 3.82 5.15
C THR A 297 10.71 2.74 4.67
N LYS A 298 11.34 2.00 5.58
CA LYS A 298 12.22 0.87 5.24
C LYS A 298 11.44 -0.31 4.66
N GLN A 299 12.12 -1.19 3.94
CA GLN A 299 11.51 -2.36 3.29
C GLN A 299 10.68 -3.25 4.23
N ASN A 300 11.12 -3.44 5.49
CA ASN A 300 10.40 -4.23 6.49
C ASN A 300 9.48 -3.39 7.41
N GLY A 301 9.33 -2.10 7.10
CA GLY A 301 8.63 -1.13 7.93
C GLY A 301 7.11 -1.15 7.74
N SER A 302 6.43 -0.52 8.71
CA SER A 302 4.97 -0.47 8.80
C SER A 302 4.43 0.97 8.84
N PHE A 303 3.18 1.14 8.42
CA PHE A 303 2.45 2.39 8.52
C PHE A 303 1.06 2.14 9.14
N TRP A 304 0.78 2.80 10.25
CA TRP A 304 -0.47 2.72 11.00
C TRP A 304 -1.20 4.06 10.92
N LEU A 305 -2.34 4.07 10.24
CA LEU A 305 -3.11 5.28 9.97
C LEU A 305 -4.43 5.25 10.75
N ASN A 306 -4.55 6.09 11.77
CA ASN A 306 -5.82 6.27 12.48
C ASN A 306 -6.77 7.16 11.68
N LEU A 307 -8.03 6.75 11.61
CA LEU A 307 -9.08 7.45 10.90
C LEU A 307 -10.42 7.33 11.62
N GLY A 308 -11.14 8.45 11.66
CA GLY A 308 -12.51 8.55 12.14
C GLY A 308 -13.53 8.47 11.02
N TYR A 309 -14.53 9.34 11.13
CA TYR A 309 -15.64 9.47 10.21
C TYR A 309 -16.02 10.94 10.09
N PHE A 310 -16.64 11.31 8.97
CA PHE A 310 -17.20 12.66 8.79
C PHE A 310 -18.61 12.62 8.18
N GLU A 311 -19.30 13.75 8.24
CA GLU A 311 -20.55 13.94 7.50
C GLU A 311 -20.23 14.31 6.03
N PHE A 312 -20.73 13.51 5.10
CA PHE A 312 -20.74 13.86 3.68
C PHE A 312 -22.05 14.61 3.40
N PRO A 313 -21.99 15.91 3.06
CA PRO A 313 -23.17 16.74 2.88
C PRO A 313 -24.22 16.08 1.98
N GLN A 314 -25.45 15.98 2.48
CA GLN A 314 -26.61 15.42 1.79
C GLN A 314 -26.52 13.92 1.39
N LYS A 315 -25.41 13.22 1.68
CA LYS A 315 -25.24 11.80 1.29
C LYS A 315 -25.05 10.84 2.46
N ALA A 316 -24.28 11.22 3.48
CA ALA A 316 -23.95 10.31 4.59
C ALA A 316 -23.66 11.05 5.89
N LYS A 317 -24.21 10.60 7.01
CA LYS A 317 -24.01 11.25 8.32
C LYS A 317 -22.73 10.87 9.06
N ALA A 318 -22.21 9.68 8.77
CA ALA A 318 -21.03 9.13 9.44
C ALA A 318 -20.26 8.23 8.46
N LEU A 319 -19.73 8.83 7.40
CA LEU A 319 -18.94 8.13 6.39
C LEU A 319 -17.56 7.79 6.98
N PRO A 320 -17.17 6.51 7.09
CA PRO A 320 -15.82 6.15 7.51
C PRO A 320 -14.78 6.68 6.52
N ILE A 321 -13.78 7.41 7.03
CA ILE A 321 -12.71 7.95 6.18
C ILE A 321 -11.86 6.81 5.60
N THR A 322 -11.82 5.65 6.27
CA THR A 322 -11.12 4.46 5.76
C THR A 322 -11.61 4.05 4.37
N TYR A 323 -12.89 4.20 4.05
CA TYR A 323 -13.43 3.86 2.73
C TYR A 323 -12.88 4.76 1.62
N LEU A 324 -12.43 5.96 1.96
CA LEU A 324 -11.89 6.94 1.02
C LEU A 324 -10.38 6.81 0.86
N LEU A 325 -9.67 6.32 1.88
CA LEU A 325 -8.21 6.35 1.94
C LEU A 325 -7.53 4.97 1.80
N TRP A 326 -8.26 3.86 1.95
CA TRP A 326 -7.64 2.55 2.13
C TRP A 326 -6.70 2.12 0.99
N ASP A 327 -7.01 2.50 -0.26
CA ASP A 327 -6.29 2.17 -1.48
C ASP A 327 -5.44 3.35 -2.00
N LYS A 328 -5.26 4.41 -1.22
CA LYS A 328 -4.65 5.68 -1.67
C LYS A 328 -3.15 5.75 -1.41
N THR A 329 -2.52 4.62 -1.14
CA THR A 329 -1.07 4.49 -0.91
C THR A 329 -0.50 3.24 -1.58
N PRO A 330 0.80 3.21 -1.96
CA PRO A 330 1.44 2.03 -2.52
C PRO A 330 1.72 0.93 -1.47
N PHE A 331 1.57 1.21 -0.17
CA PHE A 331 1.72 0.18 0.85
C PHE A 331 0.71 -0.97 0.65
N TYR A 332 1.08 -2.16 1.12
CA TYR A 332 0.17 -3.29 1.23
C TYR A 332 -0.65 -3.20 2.52
N LEU A 333 -1.99 -3.18 2.42
CA LEU A 333 -2.88 -3.22 3.58
C LEU A 333 -2.92 -4.65 4.16
N ILE A 334 -2.54 -4.80 5.43
CA ILE A 334 -2.72 -6.07 6.16
C ILE A 334 -4.17 -6.22 6.59
N GLN A 335 -4.70 -5.23 7.33
CA GLN A 335 -6.08 -5.24 7.83
C GLN A 335 -6.50 -3.87 8.38
N GLU A 336 -7.81 -3.72 8.59
CA GLU A 336 -8.38 -2.68 9.44
C GLU A 336 -8.46 -3.19 10.89
N VAL A 337 -8.06 -2.34 11.85
CA VAL A 337 -8.17 -2.61 13.30
C VAL A 337 -9.17 -1.63 13.89
N VAL A 338 -10.17 -2.13 14.59
CA VAL A 338 -11.22 -1.34 15.23
C VAL A 338 -10.78 -0.96 16.63
N TRP A 339 -10.56 0.33 16.88
CA TRP A 339 -10.43 0.85 18.23
C TRP A 339 -11.82 1.21 18.77
N ASN A 340 -12.34 0.41 19.70
CA ASN A 340 -13.62 0.62 20.34
C ASN A 340 -13.46 1.27 21.73
N TYR A 341 -14.30 2.26 22.01
CA TYR A 341 -14.28 3.01 23.27
C TYR A 341 -15.69 3.39 23.72
N GLY A 342 -15.95 3.37 25.03
CA GLY A 342 -17.29 3.60 25.57
C GLY A 342 -17.79 5.04 25.54
N ALA A 343 -16.89 6.03 25.61
CA ALA A 343 -17.27 7.43 25.78
C ALA A 343 -17.45 8.17 24.44
N GLY A 344 -18.49 9.00 24.29
CA GLY A 344 -18.72 9.80 23.08
C GLY A 344 -20.03 10.58 23.11
N VAL A 345 -20.29 11.36 22.07
CA VAL A 345 -21.53 12.15 21.96
C VAL A 345 -22.70 11.21 21.62
N ALA A 346 -23.85 11.46 22.26
CA ALA A 346 -25.09 10.74 22.00
C ALA A 346 -25.76 11.27 20.72
N ALA A 347 -26.17 10.36 19.84
CA ALA A 347 -26.89 10.68 18.61
C ALA A 347 -28.37 10.31 18.78
N LYS A 348 -29.28 11.15 18.25
CA LYS A 348 -30.73 10.91 18.32
C LYS A 348 -31.30 10.19 17.10
N LYS A 349 -30.72 10.44 15.92
CA LYS A 349 -31.26 10.00 14.61
C LYS A 349 -30.39 8.95 13.91
N PHE A 350 -29.37 8.43 14.59
CA PHE A 350 -28.48 7.34 14.13
C PHE A 350 -27.72 6.75 15.32
N LEU A 351 -27.09 5.59 15.14
CA LEU A 351 -26.28 4.98 16.19
C LEU A 351 -25.02 5.81 16.45
N SER A 352 -24.83 6.20 17.71
CA SER A 352 -23.65 6.89 18.19
C SER A 352 -22.37 6.14 17.82
N PRO A 353 -21.45 6.74 17.04
CA PRO A 353 -20.18 6.12 16.77
C PRO A 353 -19.37 5.98 18.07
N ARG A 354 -18.82 4.79 18.28
CA ARG A 354 -18.02 4.39 19.45
C ARG A 354 -16.74 3.68 19.05
N ASN A 355 -16.26 3.99 17.86
CA ASN A 355 -15.01 3.47 17.35
C ASN A 355 -14.37 4.42 16.35
N GLU A 356 -13.06 4.30 16.29
CA GLU A 356 -12.22 4.75 15.19
C GLU A 356 -11.44 3.53 14.68
N LYS A 357 -10.78 3.69 13.54
CA LYS A 357 -10.07 2.58 12.89
C LYS A 357 -8.61 2.92 12.71
N PHE A 358 -7.77 1.90 12.73
CA PHE A 358 -6.43 1.97 12.20
C PHE A 358 -6.35 1.12 10.95
N LEU A 359 -5.87 1.69 9.86
CA LEU A 359 -5.43 0.92 8.71
C LEU A 359 -3.97 0.54 8.93
N TRP A 360 -3.70 -0.76 9.02
CA TRP A 360 -2.34 -1.28 9.19
C TRP A 360 -1.77 -1.69 7.84
N TYR A 361 -0.77 -0.94 7.42
CA TYR A 361 -0.04 -1.10 6.18
C TYR A 361 1.39 -1.60 6.41
N VAL A 362 1.95 -2.31 5.43
CA VAL A 362 3.36 -2.73 5.40
C VAL A 362 3.97 -2.47 4.03
N LYS A 363 5.27 -2.15 3.99
CA LYS A 363 5.96 -1.86 2.73
C LYS A 363 6.16 -3.12 1.89
N ASN A 364 6.55 -4.22 2.53
CA ASN A 364 6.72 -5.52 1.90
C ASN A 364 5.87 -6.58 2.61
N ARG A 365 4.85 -7.10 1.92
CA ARG A 365 3.90 -8.09 2.46
C ARG A 365 4.55 -9.44 2.83
N GLU A 366 5.69 -9.77 2.22
CA GLU A 366 6.40 -11.03 2.47
C GLU A 366 7.47 -10.88 3.57
N ASN A 367 7.81 -9.64 3.93
CA ASN A 367 8.87 -9.34 4.90
C ASN A 367 8.55 -8.03 5.64
N TYR A 368 7.79 -8.14 6.73
CA TYR A 368 7.49 -7.03 7.62
C TYR A 368 7.63 -7.46 9.07
N LEU A 369 8.00 -6.53 9.94
CA LEU A 369 8.13 -6.80 11.36
C LEU A 369 6.75 -6.90 12.03
N PHE A 370 6.49 -8.00 12.75
CA PHE A 370 5.32 -8.13 13.61
C PHE A 370 5.62 -8.95 14.86
N ASN A 371 5.75 -8.26 15.99
CA ASN A 371 6.09 -8.80 17.30
C ASN A 371 4.82 -9.16 18.10
N LEU A 372 4.05 -10.15 17.64
CA LEU A 372 2.79 -10.56 18.29
C LEU A 372 2.97 -10.85 19.79
N ASP A 373 4.06 -11.51 20.17
CA ASP A 373 4.31 -11.93 21.54
C ASP A 373 4.46 -10.74 22.51
N ASN A 374 4.89 -9.57 22.02
CA ASN A 374 5.01 -8.35 22.83
C ASN A 374 3.64 -7.72 23.16
N ILE A 375 2.58 -8.09 22.45
CA ILE A 375 1.26 -7.47 22.56
C ILE A 375 0.15 -8.46 22.93
N ARG A 376 0.51 -9.69 23.30
CA ARG A 376 -0.47 -10.70 23.72
C ARG A 376 -1.29 -10.22 24.90
N ASP A 377 -2.59 -10.48 24.83
CA ASP A 377 -3.49 -10.23 25.95
C ASP A 377 -3.29 -11.33 27.01
N LYS A 378 -2.81 -10.90 28.18
CA LYS A 378 -2.55 -11.75 29.34
C LYS A 378 -3.85 -12.19 30.04
N ASN A 379 -4.98 -11.54 29.75
CA ASN A 379 -6.28 -11.92 30.29
C ASN A 379 -6.84 -13.15 29.57
N VAL A 380 -6.26 -14.30 29.90
CA VAL A 380 -6.70 -15.62 29.45
C VAL A 380 -7.52 -16.26 30.57
N LYS A 381 -8.79 -16.59 30.30
CA LYS A 381 -9.70 -17.17 31.30
C LYS A 381 -9.22 -18.52 31.84
N TYR A 382 -8.52 -19.31 31.01
CA TYR A 382 -8.00 -20.64 31.36
C TYR A 382 -6.58 -20.88 30.78
N PRO A 383 -5.53 -20.25 31.35
CA PRO A 383 -4.19 -20.21 30.74
C PRO A 383 -3.52 -21.59 30.64
N ASN A 384 -3.86 -22.52 31.54
CA ASN A 384 -3.22 -23.84 31.63
C ASN A 384 -4.08 -24.97 31.04
N GLN A 385 -5.18 -24.65 30.34
CA GLN A 385 -6.06 -25.69 29.80
C GLN A 385 -5.31 -26.49 28.72
N LYS A 386 -5.23 -27.81 28.89
CA LYS A 386 -4.63 -28.72 27.88
C LYS A 386 -5.72 -29.45 27.09
N LYS A 387 -5.49 -29.66 25.80
CA LYS A 387 -6.27 -30.59 24.96
C LYS A 387 -5.27 -31.56 24.33
N ASN A 388 -5.44 -32.86 24.57
CA ASN A 388 -4.52 -33.91 24.10
C ASN A 388 -3.06 -33.64 24.51
N GLY A 389 -2.84 -33.27 25.77
CA GLY A 389 -1.50 -32.98 26.32
C GLY A 389 -0.87 -31.65 25.91
N ARG A 390 -1.41 -30.93 24.92
CA ARG A 390 -0.92 -29.61 24.48
C ARG A 390 -1.71 -28.48 25.10
N LEU A 391 -1.03 -27.38 25.48
CA LEU A 391 -1.69 -26.16 25.94
C LEU A 391 -2.61 -25.62 24.84
N ARG A 392 -3.83 -25.24 25.22
CA ARG A 392 -4.83 -24.63 24.32
C ARG A 392 -4.53 -23.17 24.03
N CYS A 393 -3.80 -22.51 24.92
CA CYS A 393 -3.43 -21.10 24.78
C CYS A 393 -1.91 -20.98 24.81
N ASN A 394 -1.38 -20.01 24.07
CA ASN A 394 0.04 -19.68 24.15
C ASN A 394 0.34 -19.17 25.59
N PRO A 395 1.42 -19.64 26.25
CA PRO A 395 1.79 -19.23 27.61
C PRO A 395 1.95 -17.72 27.79
N LEU A 396 2.32 -17.00 26.73
CA LEU A 396 2.52 -15.55 26.75
C LEU A 396 1.19 -14.77 26.63
N GLY A 397 0.08 -15.45 26.37
CA GLY A 397 -1.27 -14.87 26.24
C GLY A 397 -1.92 -15.10 24.87
N LYS A 398 -3.16 -14.64 24.72
CA LYS A 398 -3.91 -14.75 23.46
C LYS A 398 -3.56 -13.60 22.51
N ASN A 399 -3.76 -13.81 21.21
CA ASN A 399 -3.73 -12.70 20.25
C ASN A 399 -4.78 -11.65 20.67
N PRO A 400 -4.45 -10.35 20.73
CA PRO A 400 -5.36 -9.30 21.19
C PRO A 400 -6.53 -9.00 20.22
N SER A 401 -6.62 -9.74 19.11
CA SER A 401 -7.53 -9.55 17.98
C SER A 401 -7.39 -8.19 17.30
N ASP A 402 -8.26 -7.94 16.33
CA ASP A 402 -8.39 -6.72 15.55
C ASP A 402 -9.44 -5.75 16.11
N VAL A 403 -10.04 -6.06 17.27
CA VAL A 403 -11.00 -5.19 17.96
C VAL A 403 -10.46 -4.85 19.35
N TRP A 404 -9.95 -3.63 19.49
CA TRP A 404 -9.27 -3.19 20.68
C TRP A 404 -10.18 -2.35 21.58
N GLN A 405 -10.38 -2.85 22.79
CA GLN A 405 -11.12 -2.16 23.85
C GLN A 405 -10.15 -1.32 24.68
N ILE A 406 -9.94 -0.07 24.27
CA ILE A 406 -9.03 0.87 24.95
C ILE A 406 -9.80 2.17 25.20
N GLN A 407 -9.76 2.68 26.43
CA GLN A 407 -10.46 3.91 26.77
C GLN A 407 -9.83 5.11 26.05
N LYS A 408 -10.67 6.05 25.61
CA LYS A 408 -10.20 7.32 25.06
C LYS A 408 -9.72 8.27 26.15
N VAL A 409 -8.93 9.25 25.77
CA VAL A 409 -8.59 10.38 26.65
C VAL A 409 -9.86 11.20 26.91
N THR A 410 -10.28 11.29 28.17
CA THR A 410 -11.48 12.00 28.60
C THR A 410 -11.15 13.31 29.29
N SER A 411 -12.10 14.25 29.26
CA SER A 411 -12.06 15.53 29.98
C SER A 411 -13.24 15.65 30.95
N GLY A 412 -13.10 16.54 31.95
CA GLY A 412 -14.13 16.87 32.93
C GLY A 412 -13.69 16.67 34.37
N LYS A 413 -14.37 17.36 35.29
CA LYS A 413 -14.11 17.29 36.73
C LYS A 413 -14.22 15.83 37.21
N ASP A 414 -13.18 15.33 37.88
CA ASP A 414 -13.05 13.99 38.45
C ASP A 414 -13.08 12.78 37.47
N ARG A 415 -13.16 13.03 36.16
CA ARG A 415 -13.14 12.00 35.11
C ARG A 415 -12.10 12.23 34.02
N SER A 416 -11.26 13.25 34.18
CA SER A 416 -10.21 13.58 33.22
C SER A 416 -9.10 12.52 33.27
N SER A 417 -8.69 12.02 32.10
CA SER A 417 -7.55 11.12 32.02
C SER A 417 -6.29 11.83 32.50
N LYS A 418 -5.40 11.12 33.21
CA LYS A 418 -4.12 11.67 33.71
C LYS A 418 -3.22 12.20 32.59
N GLU A 419 -3.33 11.60 31.41
CA GLU A 419 -2.55 11.96 30.22
C GLU A 419 -3.15 13.14 29.43
N ARG A 420 -4.34 13.64 29.80
CA ARG A 420 -5.06 14.71 29.08
C ARG A 420 -4.22 15.97 28.99
N THR A 421 -4.08 16.50 27.78
CA THR A 421 -3.52 17.84 27.49
C THR A 421 -4.61 18.81 27.05
N GLU A 422 -4.27 19.99 26.57
CA GLU A 422 -5.25 20.88 25.93
C GLU A 422 -5.68 20.39 24.54
N HIS A 423 -4.87 19.58 23.86
CA HIS A 423 -5.09 19.20 22.46
C HIS A 423 -6.43 18.47 22.25
N PRO A 424 -7.34 18.95 21.39
CA PRO A 424 -8.74 18.49 21.36
C PRO A 424 -8.93 17.04 20.89
N ALA A 425 -7.97 16.47 20.15
CA ALA A 425 -8.05 15.11 19.58
C ALA A 425 -6.81 14.29 19.98
N GLN A 426 -6.60 14.08 21.28
CA GLN A 426 -5.47 13.30 21.79
C GLN A 426 -5.82 11.81 21.89
N PHE A 427 -5.01 10.96 21.25
CA PHE A 427 -5.08 9.49 21.42
C PHE A 427 -4.45 9.04 22.74
N PRO A 428 -4.94 7.93 23.33
CA PRO A 428 -4.40 7.39 24.58
C PRO A 428 -3.05 6.68 24.34
N GLU A 429 -2.13 6.80 25.29
CA GLU A 429 -0.78 6.21 25.20
C GLU A 429 -0.83 4.68 25.05
N ALA A 430 -1.73 4.00 25.76
CA ALA A 430 -1.86 2.53 25.72
C ALA A 430 -2.20 1.98 24.32
N LEU A 431 -2.89 2.77 23.50
CA LEU A 431 -3.22 2.41 22.11
C LEU A 431 -1.96 2.46 21.24
N ILE A 432 -1.17 3.51 21.38
CA ILE A 432 0.06 3.69 20.60
C ILE A 432 1.17 2.77 21.09
N ASP A 433 1.26 2.51 22.40
CA ASP A 433 2.19 1.53 22.98
C ASP A 433 2.02 0.15 22.33
N ARG A 434 0.76 -0.30 22.13
CA ARG A 434 0.47 -1.56 21.45
C ARG A 434 1.00 -1.56 20.01
N ILE A 435 0.78 -0.49 19.25
CA ILE A 435 1.24 -0.39 17.86
C ILE A 435 2.77 -0.40 17.79
N ILE A 436 3.44 0.39 18.64
CA ILE A 436 4.90 0.48 18.70
C ILE A 436 5.52 -0.87 19.06
N LEU A 437 4.98 -1.55 20.08
CA LEU A 437 5.47 -2.86 20.49
C LEU A 437 5.28 -3.94 19.44
N ALA A 438 4.19 -3.85 18.65
CA ALA A 438 3.87 -4.78 17.58
C ALA A 438 4.76 -4.58 16.34
N SER A 439 5.04 -3.34 15.96
CA SER A 439 5.56 -3.02 14.61
C SER A 439 6.92 -2.32 14.62
N SER A 440 7.65 -2.38 15.75
CA SER A 440 9.03 -1.88 15.86
C SER A 440 9.82 -2.66 16.90
N ASN A 441 11.15 -2.58 16.84
CA ASN A 441 12.09 -3.01 17.87
C ASN A 441 12.68 -1.81 18.63
N LYS A 442 13.34 -2.08 19.76
CA LYS A 442 14.04 -1.03 20.51
C LYS A 442 15.06 -0.32 19.62
N LYS A 443 15.24 0.98 19.83
CA LYS A 443 16.16 1.88 19.10
C LYS A 443 15.80 2.16 17.63
N GLU A 444 14.78 1.50 17.08
CA GLU A 444 14.26 1.82 15.75
C GLU A 444 13.57 3.19 15.73
N VAL A 445 13.43 3.75 14.52
CA VAL A 445 12.98 5.12 14.31
C VAL A 445 11.49 5.14 13.96
N ILE A 446 10.73 5.81 14.81
CA ILE A 446 9.30 6.08 14.64
C ILE A 446 9.12 7.44 13.98
N LEU A 447 8.11 7.55 13.11
CA LEU A 447 7.67 8.83 12.56
C LEU A 447 6.21 9.10 12.95
N ASP A 448 5.94 10.34 13.33
CA ASP A 448 4.59 10.89 13.38
C ASP A 448 4.53 12.21 12.60
N PRO A 449 3.95 12.24 11.38
CA PRO A 449 3.83 13.44 10.57
C PRO A 449 2.85 14.48 11.13
N PHE A 450 2.01 14.09 12.11
CA PHE A 450 0.96 14.93 12.71
C PHE A 450 1.02 14.78 14.23
N LEU A 451 2.16 15.16 14.83
CA LEU A 451 2.53 14.84 16.21
C LEU A 451 1.49 15.33 17.25
N GLY A 452 0.85 16.48 17.01
CA GLY A 452 -0.11 17.09 17.91
C GLY A 452 0.46 17.24 19.32
N SER A 453 -0.24 16.71 20.32
CA SER A 453 0.21 16.72 21.72
C SER A 453 1.39 15.79 22.05
N GLY A 454 1.92 15.04 21.08
CA GLY A 454 3.12 14.20 21.28
C GLY A 454 2.88 12.83 21.92
N THR A 455 1.66 12.26 21.85
CA THR A 455 1.40 10.92 22.43
C THR A 455 2.31 9.85 21.82
N SER A 456 2.51 9.86 20.51
CA SER A 456 3.43 8.95 19.81
C SER A 456 4.87 9.09 20.32
N ALA A 457 5.32 10.30 20.62
CA ALA A 457 6.64 10.54 21.20
C ALA A 457 6.76 9.99 22.62
N ILE A 458 5.74 10.19 23.45
CA ILE A 458 5.71 9.62 24.80
C ILE A 458 5.75 8.09 24.75
N SER A 459 4.93 7.47 23.92
CA SER A 459 4.91 6.02 23.73
C SER A 459 6.22 5.48 23.16
N ALA A 460 6.83 6.15 22.18
CA ALA A 460 8.11 5.75 21.62
C ALA A 460 9.23 5.78 22.66
N LEU A 461 9.37 6.89 23.39
CA LEU A 461 10.41 7.04 24.42
C LEU A 461 10.21 6.08 25.60
N LYS A 462 8.96 5.88 26.05
CA LYS A 462 8.64 4.88 27.08
C LYS A 462 9.05 3.46 26.68
N ASN A 463 8.90 3.14 25.40
CA ASN A 463 9.26 1.84 24.85
C ASN A 463 10.68 1.82 24.27
N GLU A 464 11.56 2.78 24.60
CA GLU A 464 12.97 2.79 24.15
C GLU A 464 13.13 2.80 22.62
N ARG A 465 12.25 3.51 21.91
CA ARG A 465 12.37 3.82 20.47
C ARG A 465 12.84 5.26 20.28
N LYS A 466 13.36 5.53 19.09
CA LYS A 466 13.64 6.89 18.63
C LYS A 466 12.43 7.44 17.90
N ILE A 467 12.19 8.75 17.94
CA ILE A 467 11.06 9.33 17.22
C ILE A 467 11.38 10.67 16.57
N ILE A 468 10.84 10.86 15.37
CA ILE A 468 10.75 12.14 14.68
C ILE A 468 9.28 12.53 14.61
N GLY A 469 8.96 13.74 15.04
CA GLY A 469 7.61 14.30 14.96
C GLY A 469 7.59 15.61 14.19
N PHE A 470 6.58 15.77 13.33
CA PHE A 470 6.29 17.03 12.64
C PHE A 470 4.98 17.60 13.17
N GLU A 471 4.98 18.91 13.41
CA GLU A 471 3.80 19.63 13.90
C GLU A 471 3.85 21.08 13.44
N ILE A 472 2.78 21.56 12.81
CA ILE A 472 2.70 22.93 12.28
C ILE A 472 2.42 23.96 13.39
N SER A 473 1.70 23.57 14.43
CA SER A 473 1.33 24.43 15.55
C SER A 473 2.43 24.50 16.60
N LYS A 474 3.07 25.66 16.72
CA LYS A 474 4.08 25.92 17.76
C LYS A 474 3.54 25.68 19.18
N LYS A 475 2.24 25.95 19.41
CA LYS A 475 1.55 25.64 20.68
C LYS A 475 1.61 24.15 20.98
N TYR A 476 1.28 23.30 20.01
CA TYR A 476 1.26 21.86 20.19
C TYR A 476 2.67 21.26 20.31
N CYS A 477 3.67 21.82 19.61
CA CYS A 477 5.09 21.51 19.85
C CYS A 477 5.48 21.75 21.32
N GLY A 478 5.10 22.89 21.90
CA GLY A 478 5.38 23.20 23.31
C GLY A 478 4.70 22.23 24.29
N ILE A 479 3.46 21.80 24.01
CA ILE A 479 2.78 20.77 24.81
C ILE A 479 3.52 19.44 24.75
N ALA A 480 3.92 19.00 23.54
CA ALA A 480 4.68 17.76 23.35
C ALA A 480 6.03 17.80 24.08
N GLU A 481 6.77 18.91 23.95
CA GLU A 481 8.04 19.18 24.65
C GLU A 481 7.88 19.03 26.17
N GLN A 482 6.91 19.71 26.78
CA GLN A 482 6.68 19.66 28.22
C GLN A 482 6.37 18.23 28.72
N ARG A 483 5.58 17.47 27.97
CA ARG A 483 5.30 16.07 28.31
C ARG A 483 6.57 15.22 28.25
N ILE A 484 7.41 15.42 27.24
CA ILE A 484 8.65 14.66 27.07
C ILE A 484 9.64 14.99 28.18
N ILE A 485 9.84 16.27 28.51
CA ILE A 485 10.68 16.70 29.63
C ILE A 485 10.22 16.01 30.92
N LYS A 486 8.92 16.11 31.24
CA LYS A 486 8.35 15.47 32.43
C LYS A 486 8.52 13.95 32.44
N LEU A 487 8.40 13.28 31.30
CA LEU A 487 8.65 11.84 31.20
C LEU A 487 10.11 11.51 31.54
N LEU A 488 11.06 12.24 30.95
CA LEU A 488 12.49 12.00 31.11
C LEU A 488 12.95 12.31 32.54
N GLU A 489 12.43 13.37 33.17
CA GLU A 489 12.69 13.67 34.58
C GLU A 489 12.20 12.55 35.50
N ASN A 490 10.98 12.06 35.29
CA ASN A 490 10.44 10.94 36.07
C ASN A 490 11.26 9.66 35.88
N GLN A 491 11.77 9.40 34.68
CA GLN A 491 12.64 8.25 34.41
C GLN A 491 14.02 8.41 35.09
N LYS A 492 14.59 9.61 35.09
CA LYS A 492 15.84 9.91 35.80
C LYS A 492 15.66 9.69 37.30
N GLN A 493 14.61 10.25 37.91
CA GLN A 493 14.32 10.06 39.33
C GLN A 493 14.19 8.58 39.68
N LYS A 494 13.41 7.80 38.91
CA LYS A 494 13.29 6.36 39.15
C LYS A 494 14.62 5.61 39.11
N LYS A 495 15.55 6.00 38.23
CA LYS A 495 16.90 5.41 38.15
C LYS A 495 17.81 5.79 39.31
N LEU A 496 17.61 6.95 39.95
CA LEU A 496 18.36 7.32 41.16
C LEU A 496 17.88 6.57 42.41
N PHE A 497 16.63 6.10 42.42
CA PHE A 497 16.02 5.38 43.55
C PHE A 497 15.90 3.86 43.34
N SER A 498 16.41 3.34 42.22
CA SER A 498 16.49 1.90 41.89
C SER A 498 17.94 1.44 41.92
#